data_AF-A0A6L3AAZ2-F1
#
_entry.id   AF-A0A6L3AAZ2-F1
#
_cell.length_a   1.000
_cell.length_b   1.000
_cell.length_c   1.000
_cell.angle_alpha   90.00
_cell.angle_beta   90.00
_cell.angle_gamma   90.00
#
_symmetry.space_group_name_H-M   'P 1'
#
loop_
_entity.id
_entity.type
_entity.pdbx_description
1 polymer ?
#
loop_
_entity_poly.entity_id
_entity_poly.type
_entity_poly.pdbx_seq_one_letter_code
_entity_poly.pdbx_strand_id
1 'polypeptide(L)'
;MSIAARLVGMHQQTLRYYERAGLVEPRRTAGNIRMYSNSDIQRIRQAQRLIDELGVNLAGVDVILRMSEQLRIMQAEMEALRRELDRLRSTRLPAPWEG
;
A
#
# COMPACT_ATOMS: atom_id res chain seq x y z
N MET A 1 -0.96 -18.21 19.16
CA MET A 1 0.20 -17.53 18.54
C MET A 1 -0.23 -17.06 17.14
N SER A 2 -0.20 -15.75 16.84
CA SER A 2 -0.59 -15.27 15.49
C SER A 2 0.55 -15.52 14.49
N ILE A 3 0.26 -16.16 13.35
CA ILE A 3 1.24 -16.38 12.27
C ILE A 3 1.77 -15.03 11.76
N ALA A 4 0.90 -14.02 11.63
CA ALA A 4 1.29 -12.68 11.21
C ALA A 4 2.32 -12.04 12.14
N ALA A 5 2.14 -12.16 13.46
CA ALA A 5 3.08 -11.65 14.45
C ALA A 5 4.50 -12.24 14.27
N ARG A 6 4.61 -13.53 13.92
CA ARG A 6 5.89 -14.15 13.57
C ARG A 6 6.46 -13.64 12.24
N LEU A 7 5.61 -13.47 11.22
CA LEU A 7 6.04 -13.00 9.88
C LEU A 7 6.60 -11.57 9.87
N VAL A 8 6.16 -10.73 10.80
CA VAL A 8 6.66 -9.36 10.96
C VAL A 8 7.59 -9.21 12.17
N GLY A 9 7.90 -10.30 12.89
CA GLY A 9 8.78 -10.26 14.05
C GLY A 9 8.28 -9.37 15.19
N MET A 10 6.96 -9.23 15.36
CA MET A 10 6.37 -8.30 16.34
C MET A 10 5.55 -9.02 17.41
N HIS A 11 5.39 -8.36 18.56
CA HIS A 11 4.51 -8.86 19.61
C HIS A 11 3.02 -8.75 19.22
N GLN A 12 2.22 -9.75 19.59
CA GLN A 12 0.79 -9.78 19.25
C GLN A 12 0.00 -8.57 19.79
N GLN A 13 0.45 -8.00 20.92
CA GLN A 13 -0.18 -6.83 21.51
C GLN A 13 0.04 -5.57 20.66
N THR A 14 1.22 -5.44 20.04
CA THR A 14 1.53 -4.38 19.07
C THR A 14 0.65 -4.50 17.84
N LEU A 15 0.49 -5.72 17.32
CA LEU A 15 -0.39 -5.98 16.18
C LEU A 15 -1.85 -5.62 16.48
N ARG A 16 -2.35 -5.97 17.68
CA ARG A 16 -3.69 -5.58 18.15
C ARG A 16 -3.83 -4.07 18.36
N TYR A 17 -2.75 -3.40 18.76
CA TYR A 17 -2.74 -1.95 18.89
C TYR A 17 -2.89 -1.29 17.50
N TYR A 18 -2.18 -1.79 16.49
CA TYR A 18 -2.31 -1.32 15.11
C TYR A 18 -3.71 -1.56 14.53
N GLU A 19 -4.32 -2.73 14.81
CA GLU A 19 -5.72 -2.98 14.44
C GLU A 19 -6.69 -1.96 15.05
N ARG A 20 -6.59 -1.72 16.37
CA ARG A 20 -7.47 -0.78 17.06
C ARG A 20 -7.30 0.65 16.59
N ALA A 21 -6.09 1.00 16.13
CA ALA A 21 -5.80 2.29 15.55
C ALA A 21 -6.24 2.41 14.08
N GLY A 22 -6.83 1.36 13.49
CA GLY A 22 -7.25 1.36 12.08
C GLY A 22 -6.09 1.28 11.08
N LEU A 23 -4.86 1.04 11.54
CA LEU A 23 -3.70 0.95 10.66
C LEU A 23 -3.79 -0.27 9.72
N VAL A 24 -4.36 -1.37 10.20
CA VAL A 24 -4.63 -2.58 9.44
C VAL A 24 -5.97 -3.19 9.85
N GLU A 25 -6.71 -3.69 8.86
CA GLU A 25 -8.03 -4.29 9.06
C GLU A 25 -8.03 -5.72 8.50
N PRO A 26 -7.57 -6.72 9.27
CA PRO A 26 -7.55 -8.09 8.80
C PRO A 26 -8.98 -8.60 8.61
N ARG A 27 -9.20 -9.36 7.53
CA ARG A 27 -10.45 -10.09 7.35
C ARG A 27 -10.60 -11.16 8.41
N ARG A 28 -11.84 -11.47 8.79
CA ARG A 28 -12.14 -12.56 9.72
C ARG A 28 -12.79 -13.73 9.00
N THR A 29 -12.40 -14.94 9.33
CA THR A 29 -13.09 -16.16 8.87
C THR A 29 -14.37 -16.39 9.67
N ALA A 30 -15.22 -17.32 9.23
CA ALA A 30 -16.41 -17.75 9.98
C ALA A 30 -16.09 -18.25 11.40
N GLY A 31 -14.89 -18.80 11.61
CA GLY A 31 -14.38 -19.19 12.93
C GLY A 31 -13.74 -18.05 13.74
N ASN A 32 -13.94 -16.79 13.35
CA ASN A 32 -13.37 -15.59 13.99
C ASN A 32 -11.83 -15.51 13.99
N ILE A 33 -11.17 -16.19 13.05
CA ILE A 33 -9.71 -16.15 12.89
C ILE A 33 -9.34 -14.95 12.01
N ARG A 34 -8.34 -14.18 12.44
CA ARG A 34 -7.78 -13.05 11.67
C ARG A 34 -6.94 -13.56 10.51
N MET A 35 -7.25 -13.10 9.30
CA MET A 35 -6.47 -13.33 8.09
C MET A 35 -5.89 -12.01 7.60
N TYR A 36 -4.57 -11.92 7.60
CA TYR A 36 -3.84 -10.80 7.04
C TYR A 36 -3.50 -11.13 5.60
N SER A 37 -3.79 -10.19 4.72
CA SER A 37 -3.32 -10.21 3.33
C SER A 37 -1.84 -9.86 3.26
N ASN A 38 -1.21 -10.14 2.12
CA ASN A 38 0.17 -9.70 1.88
C ASN A 38 0.32 -8.17 1.96
N SER A 39 -0.69 -7.41 1.51
CA SER A 39 -0.71 -5.95 1.66
C SER A 39 -0.75 -5.52 3.12
N ASP A 40 -1.50 -6.20 3.99
CA ASP A 40 -1.50 -5.90 5.43
C ASP A 40 -0.11 -6.12 6.02
N ILE A 41 0.55 -7.23 5.68
CA ILE A 41 1.91 -7.55 6.16
C ILE A 41 2.92 -6.49 5.69
N GLN A 42 2.84 -6.04 4.44
CA GLN A 42 3.71 -4.97 3.94
C GLN A 42 3.43 -3.64 4.66
N ARG A 43 2.17 -3.31 4.87
CA ARG A 43 1.75 -2.10 5.60
C ARG A 43 2.29 -2.10 7.03
N ILE A 44 2.23 -3.24 7.73
CA ILE A 44 2.78 -3.41 9.09
C ILE A 44 4.29 -3.22 9.09
N ARG A 45 5.02 -3.81 8.12
CA ARG A 45 6.48 -3.65 8.01
C ARG A 45 6.89 -2.22 7.75
N GLN A 46 6.14 -1.50 6.92
CA GLN A 46 6.41 -0.09 6.64
C GLN A 46 6.14 0.78 7.86
N ALA A 47 5.02 0.54 8.55
CA ALA A 47 4.72 1.19 9.82
C ALA A 47 5.82 0.98 10.86
N GLN A 48 6.31 -0.26 10.98
CA GLN A 48 7.40 -0.61 11.88
C GLN A 48 8.66 0.19 11.58
N ARG A 49 9.10 0.26 10.31
CA ARG A 49 10.28 1.07 9.95
C ARG A 49 10.09 2.55 10.28
N LEU A 50 8.93 3.13 10.00
CA LEU A 50 8.65 4.53 10.31
C LEU A 50 8.71 4.82 11.83
N ILE A 51 8.26 3.88 12.65
CA ILE A 51 8.30 4.00 14.12
C ILE A 51 9.71 3.78 14.65
N ASP A 52 10.33 2.66 14.29
CA ASP A 52 11.58 2.20 14.89
C ASP A 52 12.79 2.98 14.37
N GLU A 53 12.81 3.36 13.08
CA GLU A 53 13.97 4.01 12.45
C GLU A 53 13.83 5.53 12.40
N LEU A 54 12.61 6.06 12.20
CA LEU A 54 12.37 7.49 12.03
C LEU A 54 11.69 8.15 13.24
N GLY A 55 11.34 7.39 14.28
CA GLY A 55 10.72 7.90 15.50
C GLY A 55 9.30 8.47 15.28
N VAL A 56 8.63 8.09 14.20
CA VAL A 56 7.31 8.60 13.87
C VAL A 56 6.27 7.92 14.77
N ASN A 57 5.36 8.69 15.37
CA ASN A 57 4.28 8.10 16.15
C ASN A 57 3.21 7.44 15.25
N LEU A 58 2.32 6.63 15.84
CA LEU A 58 1.34 5.86 15.05
C LEU A 58 0.38 6.74 14.22
N ALA A 59 0.02 7.93 14.71
CA ALA A 59 -0.82 8.87 13.97
C ALA A 59 -0.09 9.40 12.72
N GLY A 60 1.19 9.74 12.86
CA GLY A 60 2.05 10.15 11.74
C GLY A 60 2.24 9.03 10.72
N VAL A 61 2.43 7.79 11.17
CA VAL A 61 2.49 6.61 10.30
C VAL A 61 1.22 6.49 9.46
N ASP A 62 0.05 6.57 10.09
CA ASP A 62 -1.23 6.42 9.40
C ASP A 62 -1.42 7.50 8.30
N VAL A 63 -1.05 8.75 8.60
CA VAL A 63 -1.03 9.85 7.61
C VAL A 63 -0.05 9.55 6.46
N ILE A 64 1.20 9.18 6.77
CA ILE A 64 2.23 8.90 5.76
C ILE A 64 1.80 7.77 4.83
N LEU A 65 1.24 6.68 5.38
CA LEU A 65 0.82 5.54 4.58
C LEU A 65 -0.39 5.86 3.70
N ARG A 66 -1.35 6.65 4.19
CA ARG A 66 -2.46 7.15 3.36
C ARG A 66 -1.96 8.03 2.22
N MET A 67 -1.07 8.98 2.51
CA MET A 67 -0.47 9.85 1.50
C MET A 67 0.33 9.05 0.47
N SER A 68 1.11 8.05 0.91
CA SER A 68 1.88 7.17 0.02
C SER A 68 0.98 6.40 -0.94
N GLU A 69 -0.18 5.92 -0.46
CA GLU A 69 -1.15 5.22 -1.31
C GLU A 69 -1.81 6.18 -2.30
N GLN A 70 -2.19 7.39 -1.88
CA GLN A 70 -2.73 8.40 -2.78
C GLN A 70 -1.72 8.80 -3.87
N LEU A 71 -0.44 8.96 -3.52
CA LEU A 71 0.63 9.22 -4.49
C LEU A 71 0.76 8.07 -5.49
N ARG A 72 0.72 6.82 -5.02
CA ARG A 72 0.78 5.63 -5.88
C ARG A 72 -0.38 5.58 -6.87
N ILE A 73 -1.60 5.88 -6.42
CA ILE A 73 -2.80 5.93 -7.26
C ILE A 73 -2.63 7.03 -8.32
N MET A 74 -2.26 8.25 -7.89
CA MET A 74 -2.08 9.38 -8.80
C MET A 74 -1.00 9.14 -9.85
N GLN A 75 0.11 8.49 -9.47
CA GLN A 75 1.16 8.08 -10.41
C GLN A 75 0.64 7.06 -11.43
N ALA A 76 -0.12 6.05 -11.00
CA ALA A 76 -0.70 5.06 -11.91
C ALA A 76 -1.69 5.68 -12.90
N GLU A 77 -2.51 6.64 -12.44
CA GLU A 77 -3.42 7.41 -13.30
C GLU A 77 -2.65 8.27 -14.31
N MET A 78 -1.61 8.98 -13.87
CA MET A 78 -0.75 9.75 -14.77
C MET A 78 -0.08 8.88 -15.84
N GLU A 79 0.40 7.68 -15.48
CA GLU A 79 0.96 6.73 -16.43
C GLU A 79 -0.08 6.21 -17.43
N ALA A 80 -1.31 5.93 -16.96
CA ALA A 80 -2.39 5.53 -17.84
C ALA A 80 -2.74 6.63 -18.86
N LEU A 81 -2.86 7.89 -18.40
CA LEU A 81 -3.13 9.03 -19.26
C LEU A 81 -2.00 9.29 -20.28
N ARG A 82 -0.74 9.16 -19.86
CA ARG A 82 0.42 9.28 -20.77
C ARG A 82 0.36 8.23 -21.87
N ARG A 83 0.10 6.96 -21.52
CA ARG A 83 -0.05 5.88 -22.49
C ARG A 83 -1.19 6.14 -23.47
N GLU A 84 -2.30 6.71 -23.01
CA GLU A 84 -3.43 7.07 -23.87
C GLU A 84 -3.06 8.18 -24.86
N LEU A 85 -2.39 9.23 -24.39
CA LEU A 85 -1.91 10.32 -25.24
C LEU A 85 -0.95 9.81 -26.33
N ASP A 86 -0.04 8.91 -25.98
CA ASP A 86 0.90 8.33 -26.94
C ASP A 86 0.17 7.50 -28.01
N ARG A 87 -0.84 6.71 -27.62
CA ARG A 87 -1.68 5.94 -28.56
C ARG A 87 -2.45 6.84 -29.52
N LEU A 88 -3.04 7.92 -29.02
CA LEU A 88 -3.77 8.88 -29.86
C LEU A 88 -2.84 9.62 -30.83
N ARG A 89 -1.63 9.97 -30.38
CA ARG A 89 -0.60 10.59 -31.24
C ARG A 89 -0.16 9.64 -32.35
N SER A 90 0.08 8.37 -32.06
CA SER A 90 0.46 7.37 -33.07
C SER A 90 -0.65 7.07 -34.07
N THR A 91 -1.92 7.25 -33.69
CA THR A 91 -3.08 6.99 -34.58
C THR A 91 -3.36 8.14 -35.55
N ARG A 92 -2.97 9.38 -35.20
CA ARG A 92 -3.24 10.60 -35.99
C ARG A 92 -2.13 11.01 -36.96
N LEU A 93 -0.95 10.41 -36.91
CA LEU A 93 0.14 10.69 -37.84
C LEU A 93 0.11 9.65 -38.99
N PRO A 94 -0.28 10.00 -40.22
CA PRO A 94 0.06 9.16 -41.37
C PRO A 94 1.59 9.09 -41.46
N ALA A 95 2.13 7.91 -41.79
CA ALA A 95 3.56 7.71 -42.01
C ALA A 95 4.09 8.83 -42.94
N PRO A 96 5.27 9.43 -42.65
CA PRO A 96 5.84 10.41 -43.54
C PRO A 96 6.09 9.71 -44.88
N TRP A 97 5.27 10.07 -45.85
CA TRP A 97 5.33 9.74 -47.28
C TRP A 97 6.67 9.10 -47.69
N GLU A 98 6.65 7.82 -48.05
CA GLU A 98 7.71 7.25 -48.88
C GLU A 98 7.42 7.70 -50.32
N GLY A 99 8.18 8.70 -50.76
CA GLY A 99 8.26 9.13 -52.16
C GLY A 99 9.28 8.31 -52.93
#